data_AF-A0A2S7XGP7-F1
#
_entry.id   AF-A0A2S7XGP7-F1
#
_cell.length_a   1.000
_cell.length_b   1.000
_cell.length_c   1.000
_cell.angle_alpha   90.00
_cell.angle_beta   90.00
_cell.angle_gamma   90.00
#
_symmetry.space_group_name_H-M   'P 1'
#
loop_
_entity.id
_entity.type
_entity.pdbx_description
1 polymer ?
#
loop_
_entity_poly.entity_id
_entity_poly.type
_entity_poly.pdbx_seq_one_letter_code
_entity_poly.pdbx_strand_id
1 'polypeptide(L)'
;MMLLQQLAKLDRELQISYRCDDINFEQVAVFLSDREQLLHQCMQVSEIVHSTEWQAAIERTQLIINEMNGLGQQFALDYQKLNHAKKSVQLYRKFQ
;
A
#
# COMPACT_ATOMS: atom_id res chain seq x y z
N MET A 1 -14.90 -19.01 6.17
CA MET A 1 -15.59 -17.69 6.12
C MET A 1 -14.85 -16.58 6.90
N MET A 2 -14.36 -16.83 8.13
CA MET A 2 -13.65 -15.82 8.95
C MET A 2 -12.37 -15.24 8.30
N LEU A 3 -11.55 -16.08 7.65
CA LEU A 3 -10.30 -15.64 6.99
C LEU A 3 -10.54 -14.58 5.90
N LEU A 4 -11.55 -14.78 5.05
CA LEU A 4 -11.93 -13.83 4.00
C LEU A 4 -12.46 -12.51 4.57
N GLN A 5 -13.15 -12.55 5.71
CA GLN A 5 -13.63 -11.34 6.39
C GLN A 5 -12.46 -10.55 7.00
N GLN A 6 -11.48 -11.24 7.59
CA GLN A 6 -10.25 -10.62 8.09
C GLN A 6 -9.45 -10.00 6.95
N LEU A 7 -9.27 -10.73 5.85
CA LEU A 7 -8.61 -10.22 4.65
C LEU A 7 -9.32 -8.97 4.11
N ALA A 8 -10.64 -9.00 3.98
CA ALA A 8 -11.41 -7.86 3.49
C ALA A 8 -11.38 -6.65 4.45
N LYS A 9 -11.28 -6.89 5.76
CA LYS A 9 -11.10 -5.83 6.75
C LYS A 9 -9.73 -5.17 6.59
N LEU A 10 -8.69 -5.99 6.51
CA LEU A 10 -7.31 -5.52 6.36
C LEU A 10 -7.10 -4.79 5.03
N ASP A 11 -7.69 -5.30 3.94
CA ASP A 11 -7.76 -4.61 2.65
C ASP A 11 -8.30 -3.18 2.83
N ARG A 12 -9.43 -3.00 3.54
CA ARG A 12 -10.01 -1.67 3.77
C ARG A 12 -9.11 -0.78 4.64
N GLU A 13 -8.50 -1.32 5.69
CA GLU A 13 -7.60 -0.57 6.58
C GLU A 13 -6.34 -0.08 5.83
N LEU A 14 -5.82 -0.91 4.92
CA LEU A 14 -4.71 -0.56 4.05
C LEU A 14 -5.11 0.58 3.09
N GLN A 15 -6.28 0.49 2.46
CA GLN A 15 -6.76 1.54 1.55
C GLN A 15 -7.04 2.87 2.25
N ILE A 16 -7.55 2.83 3.49
CA ILE A 16 -7.71 4.03 4.32
C ILE A 16 -6.33 4.66 4.58
N SER A 17 -5.34 3.84 4.93
CA SER A 17 -3.96 4.32 5.17
C SER A 17 -3.34 4.99 3.94
N TYR A 18 -3.59 4.47 2.73
CA TYR A 18 -3.10 5.05 1.48
C TYR A 18 -3.69 6.43 1.14
N ARG A 19 -4.86 6.75 1.70
CA ARG A 19 -5.58 8.00 1.44
C ARG A 19 -5.37 9.05 2.55
N CYS A 20 -4.59 8.73 3.57
CA CYS A 20 -4.23 9.67 4.62
C CYS A 20 -3.16 10.64 4.11
N ASP A 21 -3.28 11.92 4.45
CA ASP A 21 -2.28 12.94 4.05
C ASP A 21 -0.93 12.70 4.73
N ASP A 22 -0.94 12.14 5.95
CA ASP A 22 0.25 11.74 6.69
C ASP A 22 0.27 10.21 6.81
N ILE A 23 0.94 9.57 5.85
CA ILE A 23 0.98 8.12 5.73
C ILE A 23 1.97 7.55 6.73
N ASN A 24 1.46 6.76 7.68
CA ASN A 24 2.30 5.95 8.54
C ASN A 24 2.78 4.68 7.78
N PHE A 25 3.96 4.78 7.17
CA PHE A 25 4.55 3.68 6.40
C PHE A 25 4.90 2.45 7.23
N GLU A 26 5.21 2.61 8.52
CA GLU A 26 5.46 1.47 9.41
C GLU A 26 4.18 0.66 9.61
N GLN A 27 3.05 1.34 9.86
CA GLN A 27 1.75 0.68 9.98
C GLN A 27 1.30 0.03 8.66
N VAL A 28 1.55 0.70 7.52
CA VAL A 28 1.28 0.13 6.20
C VAL A 28 2.10 -1.15 5.97
N ALA A 29 3.38 -1.16 6.35
CA ALA A 29 4.24 -2.34 6.22
C ALA A 29 3.72 -3.50 7.09
N VAL A 30 3.26 -3.22 8.31
CA VAL A 30 2.61 -4.23 9.17
C VAL A 30 1.36 -4.78 8.50
N PHE A 31 0.48 -3.93 7.98
CA PHE A 31 -0.74 -4.40 7.29
C PHE A 31 -0.43 -5.24 6.06
N LEU A 32 0.59 -4.90 5.27
CA LEU A 32 0.99 -5.69 4.12
C LEU A 32 1.53 -7.07 4.52
N SER A 33 2.31 -7.14 5.61
CA SER A 33 2.84 -8.40 6.14
C SER A 33 1.72 -9.29 6.69
N ASP A 34 0.80 -8.73 7.49
CA ASP A 34 -0.36 -9.45 8.01
C ASP A 34 -1.25 -9.98 6.86
N ARG A 35 -1.36 -9.19 5.78
CA ARG A 35 -2.12 -9.54 4.59
C ARG A 35 -1.51 -10.72 3.84
N GLU A 36 -0.19 -10.73 3.68
CA GLU A 36 0.54 -11.86 3.08
C GLU A 36 0.29 -13.15 3.87
N GLN A 37 0.40 -13.09 5.20
CA GLN A 37 0.13 -14.24 6.06
C GLN A 37 -1.32 -14.74 5.91
N LEU A 38 -2.30 -13.85 5.91
CA LEU A 38 -3.71 -14.21 5.72
C LEU A 38 -4.00 -14.81 4.34
N LEU A 39 -3.35 -14.30 3.28
CA LEU A 39 -3.47 -14.87 1.93
C LEU A 39 -2.92 -16.30 1.89
N HIS A 40 -1.76 -16.53 2.49
CA HIS A 40 -1.21 -17.89 2.59
C HIS A 40 -2.15 -18.84 3.29
N GLN A 41 -2.79 -18.40 4.39
CA GLN A 41 -3.80 -19.22 5.09
C GLN A 41 -5.04 -19.48 4.22
N CYS A 42 -5.54 -18.47 3.51
CA CYS A 42 -6.68 -18.62 2.59
C CYS A 42 -6.39 -19.65 1.49
N MET A 43 -5.17 -19.63 0.94
CA MET A 43 -4.76 -20.54 -0.14
C MET A 43 -4.70 -22.01 0.27
N GLN A 44 -4.55 -22.31 1.57
CA GLN A 44 -4.57 -23.69 2.08
C GLN A 44 -5.99 -24.29 2.16
N VAL A 45 -7.04 -23.47 2.01
CA VAL A 45 -8.43 -23.91 2.13
C VAL A 45 -9.08 -23.93 0.75
N SER A 46 -9.25 -25.14 0.19
CA SER A 46 -9.79 -25.34 -1.17
C SER A 46 -11.16 -24.66 -1.38
N GLU A 47 -12.05 -24.72 -0.40
CA GLU A 47 -13.37 -24.07 -0.46
C GLU A 47 -13.27 -22.54 -0.61
N ILE A 48 -12.24 -21.92 -0.03
CA ILE A 48 -12.02 -20.48 -0.14
C ILE A 48 -11.59 -20.13 -1.56
N VAL A 49 -10.58 -20.79 -2.10
CA VAL A 49 -10.02 -20.43 -3.42
C VAL A 49 -10.97 -20.65 -4.59
N HIS A 50 -12.02 -21.47 -4.42
CA HIS A 50 -13.07 -21.68 -5.41
C HIS A 50 -14.35 -20.87 -5.14
N SER A 51 -14.37 -20.04 -4.09
CA SER A 51 -15.53 -19.21 -3.73
C SER A 51 -15.63 -17.93 -4.55
N THR A 52 -16.84 -17.39 -4.66
CA THR A 52 -17.09 -16.07 -5.26
C THR A 52 -16.41 -14.93 -4.49
N GLU A 53 -16.29 -15.08 -3.18
CA GLU A 53 -15.69 -14.10 -2.29
C GLU A 53 -14.19 -13.97 -2.50
N TRP A 54 -13.54 -15.06 -2.93
CA TRP A 54 -12.15 -15.04 -3.34
C TRP A 54 -11.95 -14.26 -4.63
N GLN A 55 -12.87 -14.38 -5.60
CA GLN A 55 -12.84 -13.53 -6.80
C GLN A 55 -12.94 -12.04 -6.45
N ALA A 56 -13.83 -11.69 -5.53
CA ALA A 56 -13.91 -10.32 -5.02
C ALA A 56 -12.62 -9.87 -4.29
N ALA A 57 -11.90 -10.79 -3.64
CA ALA A 57 -10.60 -10.49 -3.02
C ALA A 57 -9.50 -10.23 -4.07
N ILE A 58 -9.54 -10.93 -5.21
CA ILE A 58 -8.64 -10.68 -6.34
C ILE A 58 -8.89 -9.27 -6.90
N GLU A 59 -10.15 -8.87 -7.09
CA GLU A 59 -10.50 -7.52 -7.57
C GLU A 59 -10.04 -6.42 -6.60
N ARG A 60 -10.24 -6.60 -5.29
CA ARG A 60 -9.70 -5.69 -4.27
C ARG A 60 -8.18 -5.61 -4.30
N THR A 61 -7.50 -6.74 -4.54
CA THR A 61 -6.04 -6.77 -4.66
C THR A 61 -5.55 -5.88 -5.80
N GLN A 62 -6.23 -5.91 -6.95
CA GLN A 62 -5.87 -5.05 -8.07
C GLN A 62 -6.01 -3.55 -7.72
N LEU A 63 -7.05 -3.19 -6.97
CA LEU A 63 -7.24 -1.82 -6.50
C LEU A 63 -6.12 -1.38 -5.55
N ILE A 64 -5.76 -2.23 -4.57
CA ILE A 64 -4.65 -1.99 -3.64
C ILE A 64 -3.34 -1.75 -4.40
N ILE A 65 -3.03 -2.56 -5.41
CA ILE A 65 -1.83 -2.41 -6.23
C ILE A 65 -1.84 -1.07 -6.98
N ASN A 66 -2.97 -0.71 -7.58
CA ASN A 66 -3.10 0.55 -8.31
C ASN A 66 -2.91 1.76 -7.39
N GLU A 67 -3.53 1.75 -6.20
CA GLU A 67 -3.38 2.82 -5.20
C GLU A 67 -1.94 2.92 -4.69
N MET A 68 -1.30 1.79 -4.37
CA MET A 68 0.10 1.74 -3.94
C MET A 68 1.05 2.32 -5.01
N ASN A 69 0.83 1.95 -6.28
CA ASN A 69 1.64 2.45 -7.39
C ASN A 69 1.45 3.96 -7.60
N GLY A 70 0.20 4.45 -7.56
CA GLY A 70 -0.09 5.88 -7.67
C GLY A 70 0.57 6.68 -6.54
N LEU A 71 0.51 6.15 -5.32
CA LEU A 71 1.15 6.75 -4.16
C LEU A 71 2.68 6.80 -4.32
N GLY A 72 3.30 5.70 -4.75
CA GLY A 72 4.75 5.65 -5.01
C GLY A 72 5.19 6.65 -6.09
N GLN A 73 4.40 6.84 -7.14
CA GLN A 73 4.66 7.84 -8.18
C GLN A 73 4.59 9.27 -7.63
N GLN A 74 3.59 9.57 -6.81
CA GLN A 74 3.46 10.89 -6.18
C GLN A 74 4.67 11.21 -5.29
N PHE A 75 5.11 10.27 -4.46
CA PHE A 75 6.31 10.46 -3.65
C PHE A 75 7.57 10.65 -4.48
N ALA A 76 7.73 9.91 -5.57
CA ALA A 76 8.85 10.09 -6.47
C ALA A 76 8.88 11.52 -7.06
N LEU A 77 7.73 12.05 -7.47
CA LEU A 77 7.61 13.42 -7.98
C LEU A 77 7.93 14.46 -6.91
N ASP A 78 7.43 14.28 -5.69
CA ASP A 78 7.68 15.24 -4.60
C ASP A 78 9.15 15.21 -4.16
N TYR A 79 9.77 14.02 -4.14
CA TYR A 79 11.20 13.89 -3.92
C TYR A 79 12.03 14.58 -5.02
N GLN A 80 11.62 14.50 -6.29
CA GLN A 80 12.26 15.24 -7.38
C GLN A 80 12.17 16.76 -7.17
N LYS A 81 10.98 17.30 -6.81
CA LYS A 81 10.80 18.74 -6.52
C LYS A 81 11.72 19.18 -5.37
N LEU A 82 11.81 18.40 -4.30
CA LEU A 82 12.69 18.68 -3.18
C LEU A 82 14.16 18.71 -3.61
N ASN A 83 14.60 17.79 -4.47
CA ASN A 83 15.95 17.79 -5.02
C ASN A 83 16.25 19.03 -5.88
N HIS A 84 15.28 19.52 -6.66
CA HIS A 84 15.42 20.79 -7.36
C HIS A 84 15.59 21.97 -6.39
N ALA A 85 14.79 22.02 -5.32
CA ALA A 85 14.95 23.03 -4.26
C ALA A 85 16.31 22.90 -3.54
N LYS A 86 16.80 21.69 -3.32
CA LYS A 86 18.14 21.47 -2.75
C LYS A 86 19.26 22.05 -3.62
N LYS A 87 19.11 22.01 -4.95
CA LYS A 87 20.07 22.67 -5.86
C LYS A 87 20.12 24.18 -5.63
N SER A 88 18.98 24.83 -5.36
CA SER A 88 18.98 26.28 -5.05
C SER A 88 19.67 26.57 -3.72
N VAL A 89 19.45 25.72 -2.70
CA VAL A 89 20.17 25.82 -1.42
C VAL A 89 21.68 25.61 -1.61
N GLN A 90 22.09 24.68 -2.48
CA GLN A 90 23.50 24.44 -2.78
C GLN A 90 24.20 25.64 -3.46
N LEU A 91 23.47 26.55 -4.12
CA LEU A 91 24.05 27.77 -4.69
C LEU A 91 24.66 28.68 -3.62
N TYR A 92 24.10 28.69 -2.40
CA TYR A 92 24.63 29.50 -1.29
C TYR A 92 26.03 29.09 -0.85
N ARG A 93 26.45 27.84 -1.11
CA ARG A 93 27.83 27.39 -0.85
C ARG A 93 28.88 28.13 -1.68
N LYS A 94 28.49 28.85 -2.74
CA LYS A 94 29.41 29.68 -3.54
C LYS A 94 29.79 31.00 -2.86
N PHE A 95 29.10 31.36 -1.78
CA PHE A 95 29.32 32.59 -1.02
C PHE A 95 29.87 32.33 0.40
N GLN A 96 30.21 31.07 0.71
CA GLN A 96 30.98 30.67 1.89
C GLN A 96 32.44 30.43 1.46
#